data_AF-A0A3S0TVC7-F1
#
_entry.id   AF-A0A3S0TVC7-F1
#
_cell.length_a   1.000
_cell.length_b   1.000
_cell.length_c   1.000
_cell.angle_alpha   90.00
_cell.angle_beta   90.00
_cell.angle_gamma   90.00
#
_symmetry.space_group_name_H-M   'P 1'
#
loop_
_entity.id
_entity.type
_entity.pdbx_description
1 polymer ?
#
loop_
_entity_poly.entity_id
_entity_poly.type
_entity_poly.pdbx_seq_one_letter_code
_entity_poly.pdbx_strand_id
1 'polypeptide(L)'
;MTEQLISFETAKLAKEKGFAEPCKGFAEPFHQDVLEFVDDGVLYVYESYQPLKDYHEVLDDDFLLAPTQSFLQKWLREKHQLMCFVDFPTDWSYFTGTVIKKGSSDMLVRKIEFSTYEEALEAALFEALKLLT
;
A
#
# COMPACT_ATOMS: atom_id res chain seq x y z
N MET A 1 2.61 17.58 6.28
CA MET A 1 1.76 16.61 5.57
C MET A 1 2.29 15.24 5.95
N THR A 2 1.45 14.37 6.51
CA THR A 2 1.82 13.00 6.90
C THR A 2 1.41 12.06 5.78
N GLU A 3 2.30 11.15 5.39
CA GLU A 3 2.00 10.13 4.40
C GLU A 3 1.00 9.11 4.96
N GLN A 4 -0.02 8.75 4.17
CA GLN A 4 -1.03 7.76 4.55
C GLN A 4 -0.51 6.34 4.33
N LEU A 5 -0.63 5.47 5.34
CA LEU A 5 -0.36 4.03 5.22
C LEU A 5 -1.53 3.34 4.51
N ILE A 6 -1.22 2.27 3.77
CA ILE A 6 -2.26 1.42 3.18
C ILE A 6 -3.04 0.68 4.27
N SER A 7 -4.26 0.26 3.96
CA SER A 7 -5.08 -0.54 4.86
C SER A 7 -4.51 -1.94 5.08
N PHE A 8 -4.91 -2.59 6.17
CA PHE A 8 -4.55 -3.98 6.47
C PHE A 8 -4.88 -4.95 5.32
N GLU A 9 -6.05 -4.82 4.71
CA GLU A 9 -6.46 -5.68 3.60
C GLU A 9 -5.58 -5.48 2.36
N THR A 10 -5.19 -4.24 2.07
CA THR A 10 -4.24 -3.94 0.99
C THR A 10 -2.84 -4.46 1.32
N ALA A 11 -2.39 -4.34 2.57
CA ALA A 11 -1.11 -4.87 3.02
C ALA A 11 -1.04 -6.39 2.90
N LYS A 12 -2.12 -7.09 3.29
CA LYS A 12 -2.26 -8.53 3.16
C LYS A 12 -2.18 -8.96 1.70
N LEU A 13 -2.96 -8.33 0.83
CA LEU A 13 -2.93 -8.63 -0.60
C LEU A 13 -1.56 -8.27 -1.22
N ALA A 14 -0.92 -7.19 -0.79
CA ALA A 14 0.42 -6.82 -1.26
C ALA A 14 1.44 -7.91 -0.93
N LYS A 15 1.44 -8.45 0.30
CA LYS A 15 2.27 -9.60 0.71
C LYS A 15 1.98 -10.83 -0.17
N GLU A 16 0.70 -11.18 -0.36
CA GLU A 16 0.29 -12.28 -1.23
C GLU A 16 0.78 -12.12 -2.68
N LYS A 17 0.91 -10.87 -3.17
CA LYS A 17 1.45 -10.54 -4.50
C LYS A 17 2.96 -10.34 -4.53
N GLY A 18 3.66 -10.64 -3.44
CA GLY A 18 5.13 -10.62 -3.38
C GLY A 18 5.73 -9.25 -3.08
N PHE A 19 4.96 -8.30 -2.55
CA PHE A 19 5.54 -7.07 -2.00
C PHE A 19 6.37 -7.42 -0.74
N ALA A 20 7.67 -7.16 -0.80
CA ALA A 20 8.62 -7.43 0.28
C ALA A 20 9.66 -6.30 0.44
N GLU A 21 9.35 -5.11 -0.10
CA GLU A 21 10.26 -3.97 -0.01
C GLU A 21 10.20 -3.36 1.41
N PRO A 22 11.35 -3.06 2.03
CA PRO A 22 11.38 -2.52 3.38
C PRO A 22 10.66 -1.17 3.45
N CYS A 23 9.70 -1.05 4.37
CA CYS A 23 8.91 0.15 4.58
C CYS A 23 8.88 0.56 6.05
N LYS A 24 8.58 1.84 6.28
CA LYS A 24 8.50 2.43 7.62
C LYS A 24 7.27 1.99 8.43
N GLY A 25 6.44 1.08 7.96
CA GLY A 25 5.22 0.65 8.65
C GLY A 25 4.98 -0.84 8.50
N PHE A 26 4.37 -1.45 9.52
CA PHE A 26 3.89 -2.83 9.51
C PHE A 26 2.51 -2.90 10.19
N ALA A 27 1.75 -3.94 9.90
CA ALA A 27 0.48 -4.22 10.53
C ALA A 27 0.53 -5.59 11.22
N GLU A 28 0.12 -5.64 12.49
CA GLU A 28 -0.01 -6.88 13.26
C GLU A 28 -1.44 -7.44 13.22
N PRO A 29 -1.64 -8.76 13.01
CA PRO A 29 -2.96 -9.39 12.93
C PRO A 29 -3.81 -9.26 14.20
N PHE A 30 -3.17 -9.13 15.37
CA PHE A 30 -3.84 -9.11 16.68
C PHE A 30 -4.06 -7.69 17.24
N HIS A 31 -3.46 -6.68 16.61
CA HIS A 31 -3.66 -5.27 16.90
C HIS A 31 -3.90 -4.52 15.59
N GLN A 32 -5.14 -4.59 15.09
CA GLN A 32 -5.58 -3.87 13.88
C GLN A 32 -5.30 -2.35 13.92
N ASP A 33 -5.05 -1.81 15.11
CA ASP A 33 -4.88 -0.38 15.38
C ASP A 33 -3.42 0.05 15.67
N VAL A 34 -2.45 -0.87 15.70
CA VAL A 34 -1.05 -0.53 16.02
C VAL A 34 -0.21 -0.59 14.74
N LEU A 35 -0.16 0.56 14.06
CA LEU A 35 0.79 0.83 12.98
C LEU A 35 2.01 1.53 13.61
N GLU A 36 3.07 0.77 13.88
CA GLU A 36 4.30 1.37 14.41
C GLU A 36 5.22 1.82 13.29
N PHE A 37 5.68 3.07 13.40
CA PHE A 37 6.61 3.66 12.47
C PHE A 37 8.02 3.15 12.75
N VAL A 38 8.50 2.31 11.85
CA VAL A 38 9.90 1.89 11.79
C VAL A 38 10.71 3.03 11.16
N ASP A 39 11.45 3.79 11.97
CA ASP A 39 12.49 4.66 11.40
C ASP A 39 13.65 3.80 10.90
N ASP A 40 14.23 4.18 9.76
CA ASP A 40 15.37 3.51 9.11
C ASP A 40 15.25 2.03 8.71
N GLY A 41 14.03 1.46 8.64
CA GLY A 41 13.83 0.07 8.17
C GLY A 41 14.16 -1.00 9.21
N VAL A 42 14.28 -0.62 10.48
CA VAL A 42 14.58 -1.50 11.62
C VAL A 42 13.33 -1.76 12.47
N LEU A 43 12.83 -3.00 12.46
CA LEU A 43 11.73 -3.43 13.33
C LEU A 43 12.22 -3.58 14.78
N TYR A 44 11.48 -3.01 15.73
CA TYR A 44 11.72 -3.17 17.17
C TYR A 44 10.63 -4.07 17.76
N VAL A 45 11.01 -5.25 18.24
CA VAL A 45 10.08 -6.15 18.92
C VAL A 45 10.00 -5.78 20.39
N TYR A 46 8.78 -5.57 20.90
CA TYR A 46 8.46 -5.12 22.26
C TYR A 46 9.15 -5.95 23.37
N GLU A 47 9.36 -7.24 23.12
CA GLU A 47 9.98 -8.15 24.08
C GLU A 47 11.50 -7.98 24.22
N SER A 48 12.18 -7.25 23.32
CA SER A 48 13.66 -7.18 23.33
C SER A 48 14.26 -5.79 23.21
N TYR A 49 13.55 -4.77 22.71
CA TYR A 49 14.12 -3.45 22.36
C TYR A 49 15.44 -3.54 21.56
N GLN A 50 15.69 -4.69 20.91
CA GLN A 50 16.87 -4.90 20.09
C GLN A 50 16.51 -4.55 18.65
N PRO A 51 17.31 -3.72 17.97
CA PRO A 51 17.15 -3.50 16.54
C PRO A 51 17.40 -4.82 15.80
N LEU A 52 16.40 -5.33 15.09
CA LEU A 52 16.59 -6.47 14.19
C LEU A 52 17.39 -6.01 12.98
N LYS A 53 18.56 -6.60 12.78
CA LYS A 53 19.53 -6.20 11.74
C LYS A 53 19.07 -6.50 10.32
N ASP A 54 18.10 -7.40 10.18
CA ASP A 54 17.56 -7.82 8.89
C ASP A 54 16.05 -8.07 9.03
N TYR A 55 15.23 -7.18 8.45
CA TYR A 55 13.76 -7.26 8.55
C TYR A 55 13.19 -8.51 7.86
N HIS A 56 13.96 -9.15 6.97
CA HIS A 56 13.59 -10.42 6.35
C HIS A 56 13.60 -11.60 7.34
N GLU A 57 14.31 -11.50 8.47
CA GLU A 57 14.34 -12.53 9.50
C GLU A 57 13.06 -12.55 10.36
N VAL A 58 12.21 -11.51 10.25
CA VAL A 58 11.02 -11.30 11.12
C VAL A 58 9.70 -11.41 10.35
N LEU A 59 9.75 -11.51 9.03
CA LEU A 59 8.58 -11.83 8.22
C LEU A 59 8.25 -13.32 8.37
N ASP A 60 7.96 -13.76 9.60
CA ASP A 60 7.12 -14.91 9.81
C ASP A 60 5.74 -14.65 9.17
N ASP A 61 4.93 -15.70 8.99
CA ASP A 61 3.62 -15.59 8.35
C ASP A 61 2.73 -14.51 8.99
N ASP A 62 2.97 -14.19 10.27
CA ASP A 62 2.18 -13.28 11.10
C ASP A 62 2.43 -11.78 10.87
N PHE A 63 3.51 -11.33 10.20
CA PHE A 63 3.75 -9.89 9.99
C PHE A 63 3.41 -9.42 8.56
N LEU A 64 2.70 -8.29 8.44
CA LEU A 64 2.39 -7.63 7.17
C LEU A 64 3.14 -6.31 7.04
N LEU A 65 3.78 -6.10 5.89
CA LEU A 65 4.35 -4.79 5.54
C LEU A 65 3.23 -3.83 5.14
N ALA A 66 3.18 -2.67 5.77
CA ALA A 66 2.21 -1.62 5.50
C ALA A 66 2.94 -0.38 4.97
N PRO A 67 3.35 -0.36 3.69
CA PRO A 67 3.95 0.83 3.09
C PRO A 67 2.96 2.01 3.04
N THR A 68 3.48 3.22 2.80
CA THR A 68 2.63 4.35 2.44
C THR A 68 1.93 4.09 1.10
N GLN A 69 0.77 4.69 0.87
CA GLN A 69 0.06 4.61 -0.40
C GLN A 69 0.96 5.04 -1.57
N SER A 70 1.74 6.11 -1.39
CA SER A 70 2.71 6.61 -2.37
C SER A 70 3.83 5.59 -2.67
N PHE A 71 4.28 4.84 -1.67
CA PHE A 71 5.32 3.84 -1.85
C PHE A 71 4.80 2.60 -2.58
N LEU A 72 3.63 2.08 -2.20
CA LEU A 72 3.00 0.99 -2.94
C LEU A 72 2.66 1.40 -4.38
N GLN A 73 2.17 2.62 -4.59
CA GLN A 73 1.92 3.19 -5.92
C GLN A 73 3.19 3.20 -6.78
N LYS A 74 4.33 3.59 -6.20
CA LYS A 74 5.63 3.57 -6.88
C LYS A 74 6.03 2.15 -7.26
N TRP A 75 5.91 1.20 -6.34
CA TRP A 75 6.25 -0.20 -6.59
C TRP A 75 5.41 -0.80 -7.72
N LEU A 76 4.08 -0.61 -7.72
CA LEU A 76 3.20 -1.02 -8.82
C LEU A 76 3.62 -0.43 -10.17
N ARG A 77 3.98 0.86 -10.18
CA ARG A 77 4.41 1.56 -11.41
C ARG A 77 5.74 1.03 -11.93
N GLU A 78 6.72 0.84 -11.07
CA GLU A 78 8.10 0.53 -11.46
C GLU A 78 8.33 -0.96 -11.70
N LYS A 79 7.72 -1.82 -10.89
CA LYS A 79 7.89 -3.28 -10.97
C LYS A 79 6.84 -3.95 -11.85
N HIS A 80 5.61 -3.42 -11.87
CA HIS A 80 4.47 -4.07 -12.53
C HIS A 80 3.88 -3.27 -13.69
N GLN A 81 4.42 -2.07 -13.97
CA GLN A 81 3.93 -1.19 -15.04
C GLN A 81 2.45 -0.81 -14.89
N LEU A 82 1.92 -0.83 -13.67
CA LEU A 82 0.55 -0.40 -13.35
C LEU A 82 0.60 0.99 -12.73
N MET A 83 -0.09 1.95 -13.35
CA MET A 83 -0.20 3.31 -12.84
C MET A 83 -1.56 3.46 -12.17
N CYS A 84 -1.54 3.73 -10.87
CA CYS A 84 -2.72 4.09 -10.09
C CYS A 84 -2.74 5.60 -9.91
N PHE A 85 -3.86 6.26 -10.13
CA PHE A 85 -4.02 7.69 -9.89
C PHE A 85 -5.46 8.01 -9.53
N VAL A 86 -5.65 9.22 -8.98
CA VAL A 86 -6.95 9.73 -8.59
C VAL A 86 -7.36 10.85 -9.55
N ASP A 87 -8.57 10.75 -10.06
CA ASP A 87 -9.23 11.80 -10.83
C ASP A 87 -10.41 12.38 -10.06
N PHE A 88 -10.83 13.59 -10.42
CA PHE A 88 -12.01 14.23 -9.84
C PHE A 88 -12.71 15.11 -10.90
N PRO A 89 -14.04 15.28 -10.83
CA PRO A 89 -14.77 16.24 -11.63
C PRO A 89 -14.40 17.68 -11.20
N THR A 90 -14.61 18.65 -12.08
CA THR A 90 -14.27 20.06 -11.83
C THR A 90 -14.97 20.66 -10.61
N ASP A 91 -16.12 20.11 -10.22
CA ASP A 91 -16.89 20.55 -9.06
C ASP A 91 -16.46 19.88 -7.73
N TRP A 92 -15.43 19.01 -7.75
CA TRP A 92 -14.90 18.31 -6.59
C TRP A 92 -15.94 17.47 -5.83
N SER A 93 -17.02 17.06 -6.51
CA SER A 93 -18.12 16.33 -5.88
C SER A 93 -17.76 14.91 -5.42
N TYR A 94 -16.75 14.28 -6.03
CA TYR A 94 -16.24 12.96 -5.67
C TYR A 94 -14.83 12.73 -6.21
N PHE A 95 -14.18 11.67 -5.76
CA PHE A 95 -12.92 11.17 -6.31
C PHE A 95 -13.11 9.82 -7.01
N THR A 96 -12.27 9.56 -8.00
CA THR A 96 -12.24 8.31 -8.78
C THR A 96 -10.85 7.70 -8.68
N GLY A 97 -10.77 6.43 -8.29
CA GLY A 97 -9.54 5.64 -8.36
C GLY A 97 -9.41 4.93 -9.71
N THR A 98 -8.35 5.20 -10.45
CA THR A 98 -8.11 4.66 -11.80
C THR A 98 -6.82 3.84 -11.84
N VAL A 99 -6.85 2.70 -12.53
CA VAL A 99 -5.67 1.87 -12.84
C VAL A 99 -5.51 1.73 -14.34
N ILE A 100 -4.33 2.08 -14.85
CA ILE A 100 -3.95 1.91 -16.26
C ILE A 100 -2.63 1.15 -16.40
N LYS A 101 -2.47 0.42 -17.50
CA LYS A 101 -1.17 -0.17 -17.85
C LYS A 101 -0.29 0.89 -18.50
N LYS A 102 0.97 1.00 -18.09
CA LYS A 102 1.94 1.92 -18.70
C LYS A 102 2.05 1.64 -20.20
N GLY A 103 1.91 2.70 -21.00
CA GLY A 103 1.93 2.61 -22.47
C GLY A 103 0.61 2.18 -23.10
N SER A 104 -0.45 1.98 -22.30
CA SER A 104 -1.81 1.75 -22.79
C SER A 104 -2.68 2.99 -22.55
N SER A 105 -3.61 3.24 -23.46
CA SER A 105 -4.73 4.17 -23.25
C SER A 105 -5.90 3.53 -22.51
N ASP A 106 -5.88 2.20 -22.36
CA ASP A 106 -7.00 1.45 -21.82
C ASP A 106 -7.02 1.53 -20.29
N MET A 107 -8.16 1.96 -19.76
CA MET A 107 -8.44 1.89 -18.34
C MET A 107 -8.75 0.45 -17.96
N LEU A 108 -7.88 -0.15 -17.14
CA LEU A 108 -8.09 -1.51 -16.64
C LEU A 108 -9.16 -1.52 -15.56
N VAL A 109 -9.13 -0.51 -14.69
CA VAL A 109 -10.10 -0.34 -13.59
C VAL A 109 -10.43 1.14 -13.43
N ARG A 110 -11.70 1.42 -13.15
CA ARG A 110 -12.19 2.73 -12.72
C ARG A 110 -13.22 2.52 -11.60
N LYS A 111 -12.93 3.03 -10.41
CA LYS A 111 -13.83 3.04 -9.25
C LYS A 111 -14.21 4.48 -8.95
N ILE A 112 -15.51 4.76 -8.94
CA ILE A 112 -16.07 6.11 -8.72
C ILE A 112 -16.65 6.15 -7.30
N GLU A 113 -16.93 7.36 -6.79
CA GLU A 113 -17.72 7.63 -5.58
C GLU A 113 -16.94 7.60 -4.24
N PHE A 114 -15.71 8.08 -4.22
CA PHE A 114 -15.01 8.31 -2.96
C PHE A 114 -15.15 9.75 -2.49
N SER A 115 -15.23 9.93 -1.18
CA SER A 115 -15.36 11.25 -0.57
C SER A 115 -14.02 11.95 -0.40
N THR A 116 -12.94 11.17 -0.39
CA THR A 116 -11.57 11.65 -0.22
C THR A 116 -10.63 11.11 -1.29
N TYR A 117 -9.50 11.81 -1.47
CA TYR A 117 -8.43 11.40 -2.37
C TYR A 117 -7.80 10.09 -1.90
N GLU A 118 -7.57 9.95 -0.59
CA GLU A 118 -6.91 8.81 0.02
C GLU A 118 -7.73 7.53 -0.12
N GLU A 119 -9.06 7.60 0.02
CA GLU A 119 -9.96 6.45 -0.22
C GLU A 119 -9.93 6.02 -1.70
N ALA A 120 -9.95 6.98 -2.63
CA ALA A 120 -9.88 6.68 -4.05
C ALA A 120 -8.53 6.04 -4.44
N LEU A 121 -7.44 6.56 -3.88
CA LEU A 121 -6.11 6.01 -4.10
C LEU A 121 -6.00 4.60 -3.52
N GLU A 122 -6.47 4.38 -2.29
CA GLU A 122 -6.51 3.06 -1.65
C GLU A 122 -7.22 2.03 -2.53
N ALA A 123 -8.41 2.38 -3.03
CA ALA A 123 -9.20 1.51 -3.90
C ALA A 123 -8.45 1.19 -5.22
N ALA A 124 -7.78 2.18 -5.82
CA ALA A 124 -7.00 1.95 -7.03
C ALA A 124 -5.79 1.04 -6.77
N LEU A 125 -5.09 1.20 -5.64
CA LEU A 125 -3.97 0.34 -5.26
C LEU A 125 -4.42 -1.10 -5.03
N PHE A 126 -5.53 -1.30 -4.30
CA PHE A 126 -6.08 -2.62 -4.05
C PHE A 126 -6.48 -3.33 -5.34
N GLU A 127 -7.17 -2.64 -6.25
CA GLU A 127 -7.56 -3.22 -7.54
C GLU A 127 -6.35 -3.50 -8.44
N ALA A 128 -5.32 -2.65 -8.42
CA ALA A 128 -4.08 -2.91 -9.15
C ALA A 128 -3.37 -4.18 -8.67
N LEU A 129 -3.34 -4.43 -7.35
CA LEU A 129 -2.76 -5.66 -6.80
C LEU A 129 -3.50 -6.91 -7.29
N LYS A 130 -4.84 -6.88 -7.42
CA LYS A 130 -5.62 -8.00 -7.95
C LYS A 130 -5.25 -8.39 -9.38
N LEU A 131 -4.75 -7.43 -10.17
CA LEU A 131 -4.33 -7.64 -11.56
C LEU A 131 -2.97 -8.35 -11.68
N LEU A 132 -2.20 -8.45 -10.58
CA LEU A 132 -0.93 -9.16 -10.56
C LEU A 132 -1.19 -10.68 -10.57
N THR A 133 -0.54 -11.39 -11.50
CA THR A 133 -0.60 -12.85 -11.63
C THR A 133 0.43 -13.54 -10.77
#